data_AF-A0A947A9Q5-F1
#
_entry.id   AF-A0A947A9Q5-F1
#
_cell.length_a   1.000
_cell.length_b   1.000
_cell.length_c   1.000
_cell.angle_alpha   90.00
_cell.angle_beta   90.00
_cell.angle_gamma   90.00
#
_symmetry.space_group_name_H-M   'P 1'
#
loop_
_entity.id
_entity.type
_entity.pdbx_description
1 polymer ?
#
loop_
_entity_poly.entity_id
_entity_poly.type
_entity_poly.pdbx_seq_one_letter_code
_entity_poly.pdbx_strand_id
1 'polypeptide(L)'
;MKNTIKLLSLLLLGITLLNSSCRQEESEFIEAPLEESLKANSNVASLLSKTAMKDGSDDNIIDNASCLSVQLPVTIIANGIEIVVDDPEDFETIEDIFDELEDDQDILEIIFPITLILSDFEEVVINNLNDLANYVASCSG
;
A
#
# COMPACT_ATOMS: atom_id res chain seq x y z
N MET A 1 27.04 58.21 21.32
CA MET A 1 25.82 57.57 20.77
C MET A 1 26.12 56.41 19.80
N LYS A 2 27.01 56.55 18.80
CA LYS A 2 27.31 55.45 17.86
C LYS A 2 27.99 54.23 18.50
N ASN A 3 28.91 54.44 19.45
CA ASN A 3 29.60 53.34 20.15
C ASN A 3 28.72 52.68 21.21
N THR A 4 27.81 53.42 21.85
CA THR A 4 26.86 52.88 22.83
C THR A 4 25.78 52.03 22.16
N ILE A 5 25.34 52.39 20.95
CA ILE A 5 24.41 51.58 20.14
C ILE A 5 25.09 50.28 19.66
N LYS A 6 26.37 50.33 19.25
CA LYS A 6 27.14 49.12 18.89
C LYS A 6 27.34 48.17 20.07
N LEU A 7 27.62 48.71 21.26
CA LEU A 7 27.72 47.92 22.49
C LEU A 7 26.38 47.28 22.87
N LEU A 8 25.27 48.01 22.76
CA LEU A 8 23.93 47.48 23.04
C LEU A 8 23.53 46.39 22.03
N SER A 9 23.90 46.56 20.75
CA SER A 9 23.63 45.58 19.70
C SER A 9 24.47 44.30 19.86
N LEU A 10 25.71 44.42 20.35
CA LEU A 10 26.56 43.27 20.66
C LEU A 10 26.03 42.50 21.89
N LEU A 11 25.51 43.20 22.89
CA LEU A 11 24.88 42.60 24.06
C LEU A 11 23.61 41.83 23.69
N LEU A 12 22.77 42.39 22.81
CA LEU A 12 21.54 41.75 22.35
C LEU A 12 21.82 40.49 21.51
N LEU A 13 22.85 40.52 20.65
CA LEU A 13 23.29 39.34 19.88
C LEU A 13 23.90 38.26 20.80
N GLY A 14 24.56 38.65 21.89
CA GLY A 14 25.04 37.70 22.90
C GLY A 14 23.89 37.00 23.62
N ILE A 15 22.80 37.71 23.92
CA ILE A 15 21.63 37.14 24.62
C ILE A 15 20.86 36.16 23.73
N THR A 16 20.77 36.39 22.42
CA THR A 16 20.07 35.45 21.51
C THR A 16 20.84 34.14 21.32
N LEU A 17 22.16 34.15 21.41
CA LEU A 17 23.02 32.95 21.31
C LEU A 17 22.95 32.03 22.54
N LEU A 18 22.42 32.50 23.68
CA LEU A 18 22.26 31.70 24.89
C LEU A 18 20.99 30.83 24.92
N ASN A 19 20.14 30.90 23.88
CA ASN A 19 18.92 30.10 23.75
C ASN A 19 19.10 28.83 22.90
N SER A 20 20.33 28.32 22.72
CA SER A 20 20.54 27.01 22.12
C SER A 20 20.06 25.92 23.09
N SER A 21 18.86 25.40 22.86
CA SER A 21 18.33 24.26 23.61
C SER A 21 19.20 23.02 23.35
N CYS A 22 20.05 22.66 24.30
CA CYS A 22 20.63 21.33 24.34
C CYS A 22 19.56 20.40 24.92
N ARG A 23 18.76 19.76 24.05
CA ARG A 23 17.90 18.67 24.48
C ARG A 23 18.82 17.52 24.90
N GLN A 24 18.94 17.31 26.21
CA GLN A 24 19.59 16.12 26.73
C GLN A 24 18.59 14.98 26.58
N GLU A 25 18.79 14.11 25.59
CA GLU A 25 18.03 12.87 25.51
C GLU A 25 18.46 11.98 26.68
N GLU A 26 17.49 11.62 27.52
CA GLU A 26 17.68 10.59 28.53
C GLU A 26 17.84 9.24 27.82
N SER A 27 19.02 8.63 27.96
CA SER A 27 19.41 7.39 27.29
C SER A 27 19.30 6.17 28.21
N GLU A 28 18.55 6.28 29.31
CA GLU A 28 18.20 5.10 30.10
C GLU A 28 17.13 4.30 29.36
N PHE A 29 17.60 3.37 28.52
CA PHE A 29 16.77 2.31 27.97
C PHE A 29 16.43 1.33 29.10
N ILE A 30 15.34 1.60 29.81
CA ILE A 30 14.73 0.60 30.69
C ILE A 30 14.07 -0.41 29.76
N GLU A 31 14.77 -1.51 29.50
CA GLU A 31 14.23 -2.61 28.74
C GLU A 31 12.97 -3.12 29.44
N ALA A 32 11.84 -3.11 28.74
CA ALA A 32 10.60 -3.64 29.29
C ALA A 32 10.83 -5.10 29.72
N PRO A 33 10.20 -5.57 30.80
CA PRO A 33 10.29 -6.98 31.18
C PRO A 33 9.98 -7.87 29.97
N LEU A 34 10.77 -8.92 29.72
CA LEU A 34 10.59 -9.80 28.55
C LEU A 34 9.17 -10.36 28.43
N GLU A 35 8.43 -10.45 29.54
CA GLU A 35 7.04 -10.91 29.59
C GLU A 35 6.02 -9.89 29.04
N GLU A 36 6.39 -8.60 28.99
CA GLU A 36 5.59 -7.51 28.41
C GLU A 36 6.01 -7.19 26.96
N SER A 37 6.97 -7.94 26.40
CA SER A 37 7.38 -7.79 25.01
C SER A 37 6.36 -8.34 24.01
N LEU A 38 6.23 -7.69 22.85
CA LEU A 38 5.37 -8.16 21.78
C LEU A 38 5.95 -9.43 21.15
N LYS A 39 5.30 -10.56 21.39
CA LYS A 39 5.64 -11.82 20.72
C LYS A 39 5.15 -11.79 19.28
N ALA A 40 5.91 -12.38 18.37
CA ALA A 40 5.55 -12.46 16.94
C ALA A 40 4.20 -13.18 16.70
N ASN A 41 3.84 -14.13 17.56
CA ASN A 41 2.56 -14.85 17.51
C ASN A 41 1.44 -14.20 18.34
N SER A 42 1.63 -12.96 18.80
CA SER A 42 0.58 -12.23 19.53
C SER A 42 -0.50 -11.70 18.58
N ASN A 43 -1.71 -11.51 19.11
CA ASN A 43 -2.80 -10.90 18.34
C ASN A 43 -2.42 -9.50 17.82
N VAL A 44 -1.70 -8.71 18.62
CA VAL A 44 -1.24 -7.37 18.23
C VAL A 44 -0.28 -7.46 17.04
N ALA A 45 0.69 -8.37 17.06
CA ALA A 45 1.59 -8.58 15.93
C ALA A 45 0.84 -9.00 14.66
N SER A 46 -0.16 -9.88 14.79
CA SER A 46 -1.00 -10.27 13.65
C SER A 46 -1.80 -9.10 13.09
N LEU A 47 -2.39 -8.26 13.94
CA LEU A 47 -3.15 -7.09 13.49
C LEU A 47 -2.24 -6.06 12.82
N LEU A 48 -1.07 -5.78 13.39
CA LEU A 48 -0.07 -4.91 12.78
C LEU A 48 0.35 -5.42 11.40
N SER A 49 0.58 -6.73 11.26
CA SER A 49 0.89 -7.35 9.96
C SER A 49 -0.25 -7.14 8.96
N LYS A 50 -1.50 -7.40 9.34
CA LYS A 50 -2.66 -7.22 8.46
C LYS A 50 -2.88 -5.77 8.03
N THR A 51 -2.61 -4.81 8.92
CA THR A 51 -2.71 -3.38 8.61
C THR A 51 -1.60 -2.89 7.68
N ALA A 52 -0.43 -3.56 7.69
CA ALA A 52 0.70 -3.19 6.85
C ALA A 52 0.70 -3.87 5.48
N MET A 53 -0.06 -4.97 5.32
CA MET A 53 -0.20 -5.69 4.05
C MET A 53 -0.98 -4.88 3.02
N LYS A 54 -0.66 -5.08 1.75
CA LYS A 54 -1.42 -4.51 0.64
C LYS A 54 -2.84 -5.08 0.64
N ASP A 55 -3.83 -4.20 0.61
CA ASP A 55 -5.20 -4.55 0.26
C ASP A 55 -5.26 -4.74 -1.26
N GLY A 56 -5.67 -5.94 -1.68
CA GLY A 56 -5.83 -6.32 -3.08
C GLY A 56 -7.27 -6.26 -3.58
N SER A 57 -8.21 -5.77 -2.77
CA SER A 57 -9.63 -5.85 -3.12
C SER A 57 -10.09 -4.90 -4.23
N ASP A 58 -9.27 -3.91 -4.60
CA ASP A 58 -9.63 -2.87 -5.57
C ASP A 58 -9.92 -3.42 -6.97
N ASP A 59 -9.29 -4.53 -7.36
CA ASP A 59 -9.37 -5.10 -8.71
C ASP A 59 -9.97 -6.52 -8.73
N ASN A 60 -10.75 -6.86 -7.70
CA ASN A 60 -11.49 -8.12 -7.60
C ASN A 60 -12.39 -8.41 -8.83
N ILE A 61 -12.80 -7.39 -9.57
CA ILE A 61 -13.56 -7.54 -10.82
C ILE A 61 -12.75 -8.28 -11.89
N ILE A 62 -11.41 -8.22 -11.84
CA ILE A 62 -10.51 -8.89 -12.78
C ILE A 62 -10.10 -10.28 -12.25
N ASP A 63 -9.67 -10.38 -10.99
CA ASP A 63 -8.98 -11.59 -10.48
C ASP A 63 -9.76 -12.40 -9.41
N ASN A 64 -10.85 -11.83 -8.88
CA ASN A 64 -11.64 -12.39 -7.78
C ASN A 64 -10.84 -12.71 -6.50
N ALA A 65 -9.79 -11.94 -6.17
CA ALA A 65 -8.92 -12.21 -5.03
C ALA A 65 -8.42 -10.97 -4.25
N SER A 66 -9.00 -10.69 -3.08
CA SER A 66 -8.66 -9.50 -2.27
C SER A 66 -7.25 -9.43 -1.65
N CYS A 67 -6.41 -10.46 -1.78
CA CYS A 67 -5.08 -10.51 -1.14
C CYS A 67 -3.92 -10.29 -2.11
N LEU A 68 -4.24 -10.05 -3.38
CA LEU A 68 -3.30 -9.77 -4.46
C LEU A 68 -3.97 -8.76 -5.40
N SER A 69 -3.19 -8.13 -6.27
CA SER A 69 -3.75 -7.33 -7.36
C SER A 69 -2.99 -7.57 -8.63
N VAL A 70 -3.65 -7.39 -9.75
CA VAL A 70 -3.09 -7.29 -11.08
C VAL A 70 -2.41 -5.92 -11.26
N GLN A 71 -1.15 -5.94 -11.67
CA GLN A 71 -0.42 -4.73 -12.04
C GLN A 71 -0.91 -4.22 -13.39
N LEU A 72 -1.50 -3.03 -13.40
CA LEU A 72 -1.89 -2.33 -14.62
C LEU A 72 -0.65 -1.80 -15.37
N PRO A 73 -0.68 -1.71 -16.71
CA PRO A 73 -1.84 -2.01 -17.56
C PRO A 73 -1.99 -3.50 -17.90
N VAL A 74 -3.24 -3.93 -18.10
CA VAL A 74 -3.56 -5.29 -18.58
C VAL A 74 -4.62 -5.28 -19.68
N THR A 75 -4.59 -6.30 -20.54
CA THR A 75 -5.61 -6.49 -21.56
C THR A 75 -6.55 -7.62 -21.16
N ILE A 76 -7.84 -7.33 -21.17
CA ILE A 76 -8.91 -8.28 -20.84
C ILE A 76 -9.95 -8.30 -21.95
N ILE A 77 -10.80 -9.32 -21.94
CA ILE A 77 -11.95 -9.46 -22.81
C ILE A 77 -13.18 -9.61 -21.90
N ALA A 78 -14.02 -8.58 -21.83
CA ALA A 78 -15.27 -8.58 -21.06
C ALA A 78 -16.45 -8.77 -22.02
N ASN A 79 -17.24 -9.82 -21.85
CA ASN A 79 -18.39 -10.17 -22.72
C ASN A 79 -18.05 -10.15 -24.23
N GLY A 80 -16.80 -10.49 -24.59
CA GLY A 80 -16.29 -10.50 -25.96
C GLY A 80 -15.70 -9.19 -26.47
N ILE A 81 -15.66 -8.14 -25.65
CA ILE A 81 -15.07 -6.83 -25.96
C ILE A 81 -13.67 -6.77 -25.36
N GLU A 82 -12.66 -6.60 -26.23
CA GLU A 82 -11.26 -6.43 -25.80
C GLU A 82 -11.01 -5.00 -25.31
N ILE A 83 -10.44 -4.88 -24.10
CA ILE A 83 -10.20 -3.62 -23.40
C ILE A 83 -8.79 -3.65 -22.82
N VAL A 84 -8.09 -2.53 -22.91
CA VAL A 84 -6.86 -2.29 -22.14
C VAL A 84 -7.27 -1.48 -20.91
N VAL A 85 -7.01 -2.06 -19.74
CA VAL A 85 -7.23 -1.46 -18.44
C VAL A 85 -5.90 -0.83 -18.04
N ASP A 86 -5.80 0.49 -18.17
CA ASP A 86 -4.57 1.23 -17.91
C ASP A 86 -4.58 1.83 -16.49
N ASP A 87 -5.76 2.27 -16.01
CA ASP A 87 -5.94 2.92 -14.71
C ASP A 87 -7.14 2.31 -13.94
N PRO A 88 -7.22 2.45 -12.59
CA PRO A 88 -8.33 1.91 -11.80
C PRO A 88 -9.72 2.46 -12.19
N GLU A 89 -9.79 3.64 -12.79
CA GLU A 89 -11.03 4.19 -13.33
C GLU A 89 -11.62 3.32 -14.46
N ASP A 90 -10.79 2.54 -15.18
CA ASP A 90 -11.25 1.65 -16.23
C ASP A 90 -12.03 0.43 -15.68
N PHE A 91 -12.00 0.18 -14.37
CA PHE A 91 -12.83 -0.86 -13.74
C PHE A 91 -14.32 -0.56 -13.89
N GLU A 92 -14.72 0.72 -13.88
CA GLU A 92 -16.10 1.15 -14.14
C GLU A 92 -16.52 0.78 -15.57
N THR A 93 -15.58 0.79 -16.53
CA THR A 93 -15.87 0.36 -17.90
C THR A 93 -16.17 -1.14 -18.00
N ILE A 94 -15.54 -1.96 -17.13
CA ILE A 94 -15.83 -3.40 -17.06
C ILE A 94 -17.22 -3.61 -16.44
N GLU A 95 -17.53 -2.90 -15.36
CA GLU A 95 -18.84 -2.94 -14.70
C GLU A 95 -19.97 -2.51 -15.65
N ASP A 96 -19.78 -1.42 -16.40
CA ASP A 96 -20.72 -0.92 -17.40
C ASP A 96 -21.02 -1.96 -18.50
N ILE A 97 -20.05 -2.80 -18.86
CA ILE A 97 -20.21 -3.86 -19.87
C ILE A 97 -21.00 -5.04 -19.33
N PHE A 98 -20.79 -5.39 -18.06
CA PHE A 98 -21.57 -6.42 -17.38
C PHE A 98 -23.01 -5.96 -17.13
N ASP A 99 -23.20 -4.68 -16.81
CA ASP A 99 -24.52 -4.10 -16.57
C ASP A 99 -25.30 -3.78 -17.88
N GLU A 100 -24.71 -3.95 -19.07
CA GLU A 100 -25.39 -3.67 -20.34
C GLU A 100 -26.63 -4.56 -20.54
N LEU A 101 -26.60 -5.80 -20.03
CA LEU A 101 -27.68 -6.79 -20.15
C LEU A 101 -27.96 -7.46 -18.79
N GLU A 102 -29.16 -7.26 -18.23
CA GLU A 102 -29.50 -7.84 -16.91
C GLU A 102 -29.63 -9.39 -16.88
N ASP A 103 -29.71 -10.05 -18.04
CA ASP A 103 -30.07 -11.48 -18.20
C ASP A 103 -29.01 -12.30 -18.94
N ASP A 104 -27.76 -11.82 -19.05
CA ASP A 104 -26.66 -12.57 -19.67
C ASP A 104 -25.71 -13.20 -18.64
N GLN A 105 -24.57 -13.70 -19.11
CA GLN A 105 -23.52 -14.26 -18.25
C GLN A 105 -22.28 -13.40 -18.42
N ASP A 106 -21.87 -12.76 -17.33
CA ASP A 106 -20.64 -11.97 -17.29
C ASP A 106 -19.41 -12.88 -17.37
N ILE A 107 -18.67 -12.73 -18.46
CA ILE A 107 -17.45 -13.49 -18.73
C ILE A 107 -16.31 -12.51 -18.91
N LEU A 108 -15.28 -12.68 -18.08
CA LEU A 108 -13.99 -12.00 -18.19
C LEU A 108 -12.89 -12.99 -18.56
N GLU A 109 -12.16 -12.68 -19.63
CA GLU A 109 -10.95 -13.41 -20.01
C GLU A 109 -9.73 -12.48 -19.92
N ILE A 110 -8.64 -12.97 -19.33
CA ILE A 110 -7.40 -12.21 -19.20
C ILE A 110 -6.43 -12.63 -20.32
N ILE A 111 -5.83 -11.66 -20.99
CA ILE A 111 -4.76 -11.90 -21.96
C ILE A 111 -3.42 -11.97 -21.21
N PHE A 112 -2.87 -13.18 -21.13
CA PHE A 112 -1.57 -13.42 -20.49
C PHE A 112 -0.39 -13.07 -21.41
N PRO A 113 0.79 -12.74 -20.86
CA PRO A 113 1.11 -12.70 -19.43
C PRO A 113 0.66 -11.43 -18.71
N ILE A 114 0.41 -11.56 -17.40
CA ILE A 114 0.14 -10.43 -16.48
C ILE A 114 1.14 -10.48 -15.30
N THR A 115 1.26 -9.38 -14.56
CA THR A 115 2.01 -9.34 -13.30
C THR A 115 1.04 -9.19 -12.13
N LEU A 116 1.24 -9.97 -11.07
CA LEU A 116 0.54 -9.82 -9.80
C LEU A 116 1.43 -9.10 -8.79
N ILE A 117 0.82 -8.27 -7.95
CA ILE A 117 1.38 -7.65 -6.76
C ILE A 117 0.75 -8.36 -5.56
N LEU A 118 1.55 -9.11 -4.80
CA LEU A 118 1.09 -9.85 -3.63
C LEU A 118 0.89 -8.95 -2.40
N SER A 119 0.26 -9.48 -1.35
CA SER A 119 0.03 -8.77 -0.08
C SER A 119 1.29 -8.20 0.60
N ASP A 120 2.46 -8.74 0.31
CA ASP A 120 3.78 -8.32 0.80
C ASP A 120 4.54 -7.45 -0.21
N PHE A 121 3.87 -6.98 -1.26
CA PHE A 121 4.39 -6.14 -2.34
C PHE A 121 5.38 -6.87 -3.27
N GLU A 122 5.52 -8.20 -3.18
CA GLU A 122 6.27 -8.96 -4.17
C GLU A 122 5.53 -8.97 -5.53
N GLU A 123 6.28 -8.83 -6.62
CA GLU A 123 5.76 -8.87 -7.98
C GLU A 123 6.05 -10.23 -8.63
N VAL A 124 5.03 -10.86 -9.21
CA VAL A 124 5.14 -12.18 -9.85
C VAL A 124 4.49 -12.17 -11.23
N VAL A 125 5.23 -12.62 -12.24
CA VAL A 125 4.69 -12.78 -13.61
C VAL A 125 3.92 -14.09 -13.74
N ILE A 126 2.68 -14.00 -14.19
CA ILE A 126 1.76 -15.11 -14.43
C ILE A 126 1.56 -15.30 -15.93
N ASN A 127 1.73 -16.53 -16.40
CA ASN A 127 1.74 -16.83 -17.84
C ASN A 127 0.44 -17.47 -18.36
N ASN A 128 -0.45 -17.90 -17.46
CA ASN A 128 -1.69 -18.56 -17.84
C ASN A 128 -2.70 -18.56 -16.67
N LEU A 129 -3.95 -18.90 -16.99
CA LEU A 129 -5.06 -18.94 -16.04
C LEU A 129 -4.86 -19.95 -14.90
N ASN A 130 -4.22 -21.10 -15.16
CA ASN A 130 -4.02 -22.11 -14.13
C ASN A 130 -3.03 -21.62 -13.05
N ASP A 131 -1.99 -20.91 -13.46
CA ASP A 131 -1.05 -20.28 -12.54
C ASP A 131 -1.77 -19.21 -11.69
N LEU A 132 -2.56 -18.33 -12.30
CA LEU A 132 -3.40 -17.36 -11.60
C LEU A 132 -4.32 -18.04 -10.58
N ALA A 133 -5.03 -19.09 -10.99
CA ALA A 133 -5.95 -19.82 -10.14
C ALA A 133 -5.27 -20.43 -8.90
N ASN A 134 -3.99 -20.81 -8.98
CA ASN A 134 -3.25 -21.29 -7.81
C ASN A 134 -3.00 -20.17 -6.79
N TYR A 135 -2.67 -18.96 -7.26
CA TYR A 135 -2.52 -17.79 -6.38
C TYR A 135 -3.86 -17.39 -5.76
N VAL A 136 -4.93 -17.30 -6.56
CA VAL A 136 -6.29 -17.02 -6.09
C VAL A 136 -6.77 -18.07 -5.09
N ALA A 137 -6.52 -19.37 -5.32
CA ALA A 137 -6.90 -20.42 -4.38
C ALA A 137 -6.12 -20.37 -3.06
N SER A 138 -4.90 -19.82 -3.07
CA SER A 138 -4.12 -19.55 -1.85
C SER A 138 -4.60 -18.29 -1.12
N CYS A 139 -5.38 -17.46 -1.79
CA CYS A 139 -5.98 -16.25 -1.24
C CYS A 139 -7.09 -16.62 -0.25
N SER A 140 -6.76 -16.56 1.04
CA SER A 140 -7.74 -16.72 2.11
C SER A 140 -8.27 -15.33 2.49
N GLY A 141 -9.23 -14.84 1.71
CA GLY A 141 -10.06 -13.68 2.07
C GLY A 141 -10.98 -13.97 3.24
#